data_AF-Q3ZUB4-F1
#
_entry.id   AF-Q3ZUB4-F1
#
_cell.length_a   1.000
_cell.length_b   1.000
_cell.length_c   1.000
_cell.angle_alpha   90.00
_cell.angle_beta   90.00
_cell.angle_gamma   90.00
#
_symmetry.space_group_name_H-M   'P 1'
#
loop_
_entity.id
_entity.type
_entity.pdbx_description
1 polymer ?
#
loop_
_entity_poly.entity_id
_entity_poly.type
_entity_poly.pdbx_seq_one_letter_code
_entity_poly.pdbx_strand_id
1 'polypeptide(L)'
;SDKPEFLVLLKKESEQSYAVSVKIGTDDIDMFIKEGRKAVKVNEQEVAMANLPYVKDSIKIELKDDKLVLYAPRSGISEIFFNNQEVTVHVAGTMRNKVCGLCGQGNGDDQSDYRTPKGRVIDSPVSF
;
A
#
# COMPACT_ATOMS: atom_id res chain seq x y z
N SER A 1 -8.33 5.20 -21.45
CA SER A 1 -9.07 4.98 -20.20
C SER A 1 -8.10 5.30 -19.08
N ASP A 2 -8.28 6.43 -18.39
CA ASP A 2 -7.37 6.93 -17.34
C ASP A 2 -7.72 6.33 -15.95
N LYS A 3 -8.14 5.07 -15.90
CA LYS A 3 -8.38 4.39 -14.63
C LYS A 3 -7.08 3.74 -14.16
N PRO A 4 -6.61 3.98 -12.92
CA PRO A 4 -5.41 3.33 -12.40
C PRO A 4 -5.65 1.82 -12.20
N GLU A 5 -4.60 1.03 -12.39
CA GLU A 5 -4.61 -0.44 -12.17
C GLU A 5 -4.86 -0.77 -10.70
N PHE A 6 -4.27 0.03 -9.80
CA PHE A 6 -4.50 -0.01 -8.37
C PHE A 6 -4.38 1.39 -7.75
N LEU A 7 -4.90 1.53 -6.53
CA LEU A 7 -4.71 2.70 -5.68
C LEU A 7 -4.32 2.22 -4.28
N VAL A 8 -3.30 2.84 -3.69
CA VAL A 8 -2.92 2.62 -2.28
C VAL A 8 -3.08 3.93 -1.53
N LEU A 9 -3.84 3.92 -0.45
CA LEU A 9 -4.07 5.08 0.41
C LEU A 9 -3.60 4.76 1.82
N LEU A 10 -2.70 5.59 2.34
CA LEU A 10 -2.32 5.59 3.76
C LEU A 10 -3.21 6.60 4.50
N LYS A 11 -3.82 6.16 5.60
CA LYS A 11 -4.62 7.00 6.49
C LYS A 11 -4.09 6.89 7.92
N LYS A 12 -3.70 8.02 8.53
CA LYS A 12 -3.45 8.14 9.98
C LYS A 12 -4.75 8.58 10.64
N GLU A 13 -5.28 7.76 11.55
CA GLU A 13 -6.49 8.10 12.32
C GLU A 13 -6.14 8.63 13.73
N SER A 14 -5.06 8.14 14.32
CA SER A 14 -4.48 8.66 15.57
C SER A 14 -3.00 8.26 15.66
N GLU A 15 -2.31 8.63 16.75
CA GLU A 15 -0.91 8.24 16.99
C GLU A 15 -0.68 6.72 17.01
N GLN A 16 -1.70 5.92 17.32
CA GLN A 16 -1.62 4.46 17.36
C GLN A 16 -2.61 3.79 16.41
N SER A 17 -3.17 4.55 15.46
CA SER A 17 -4.14 4.03 14.50
C SER A 17 -3.79 4.43 13.08
N TYR A 18 -3.46 3.42 12.27
CA TYR A 18 -3.09 3.56 10.87
C TYR A 18 -3.92 2.58 10.03
N ALA A 19 -4.26 2.99 8.81
CA ALA A 19 -4.92 2.14 7.84
C ALA A 19 -4.24 2.26 6.48
N VAL A 20 -4.12 1.14 5.79
CA VAL A 20 -3.72 1.06 4.39
C VAL A 20 -4.91 0.50 3.61
N SER A 21 -5.51 1.33 2.76
CA SER A 21 -6.58 0.91 1.85
C SER A 21 -6.01 0.69 0.47
N VAL A 22 -6.28 -0.47 -0.13
CA VAL A 22 -5.77 -0.90 -1.42
C VAL A 22 -6.96 -1.24 -2.31
N LYS A 23 -7.12 -0.50 -3.41
CA LYS A 23 -8.16 -0.74 -4.41
C LYS A 23 -7.55 -1.38 -5.64
N ILE A 24 -8.07 -2.53 -6.05
CA ILE A 24 -7.60 -3.29 -7.22
C ILE A 24 -8.82 -3.68 -8.05
N GLY A 25 -9.00 -3.03 -9.21
CA GLY A 25 -10.19 -3.26 -10.05
C GLY A 25 -11.49 -2.91 -9.33
N THR A 26 -12.19 -3.94 -8.83
CA THR A 26 -13.41 -3.86 -8.00
C THR A 26 -13.20 -4.33 -6.57
N ASP A 27 -12.07 -4.97 -6.25
CA ASP A 27 -11.77 -5.41 -4.90
C ASP A 27 -11.25 -4.22 -4.08
N ASP A 28 -11.76 -4.11 -2.85
CA ASP A 28 -11.34 -3.16 -1.83
C ASP A 28 -10.73 -3.94 -0.66
N ILE A 29 -9.50 -3.60 -0.29
CA ILE A 29 -8.78 -4.25 0.78
C ILE A 29 -8.33 -3.20 1.78
N ASP A 30 -8.77 -3.32 3.02
CA ASP A 30 -8.29 -2.48 4.10
C ASP A 30 -7.46 -3.31 5.08
N MET A 31 -6.25 -2.84 5.36
CA MET A 31 -5.40 -3.34 6.43
C MET A 31 -5.32 -2.27 7.53
N PHE A 32 -5.60 -2.64 8.78
CA PHE A 32 -5.64 -1.71 9.90
C PHE A 32 -4.68 -2.12 11.01
N ILE A 33 -4.12 -1.13 11.67
CA ILE A 33 -3.50 -1.26 12.98
C ILE A 33 -4.20 -0.25 13.87
N LYS A 34 -4.95 -0.71 14.87
CA LYS A 34 -5.66 0.14 15.83
C LYS A 34 -5.27 -0.27 17.23
N GLU A 35 -4.63 0.65 17.96
CA GLU A 35 -4.15 0.41 19.34
C GLU A 35 -3.28 -0.85 19.42
N GLY A 36 -2.39 -1.03 18.44
CA GLY A 36 -1.51 -2.19 18.32
C GLY A 36 -2.16 -3.47 17.78
N ARG A 37 -3.47 -3.51 17.58
CA ARG A 37 -4.18 -4.68 17.03
C ARG A 37 -4.30 -4.59 15.51
N LYS A 38 -3.95 -5.68 14.84
CA LYS A 38 -4.04 -5.83 13.38
C LYS A 38 -5.42 -6.35 12.99
N ALA A 39 -5.95 -5.85 11.89
CA ALA A 39 -7.19 -6.34 11.29
C ALA A 39 -7.13 -6.20 9.76
N VAL A 40 -7.90 -7.05 9.06
CA VAL A 40 -8.02 -7.04 7.60
C VAL A 40 -9.49 -7.06 7.22
N LYS A 41 -9.89 -6.23 6.26
CA LYS A 41 -11.19 -6.32 5.59
C LYS A 41 -10.97 -6.48 4.09
N VAL A 42 -11.80 -7.30 3.46
CA VAL A 42 -11.86 -7.45 2.00
C VAL A 42 -13.31 -7.26 1.58
N ASN A 43 -13.57 -6.25 0.74
CA ASN A 43 -14.91 -5.86 0.30
C ASN A 43 -15.87 -5.66 1.48
N GLU A 44 -15.45 -4.83 2.45
CA GLU A 44 -16.16 -4.52 3.71
C GLU A 44 -16.31 -5.68 4.71
N GLN A 45 -16.02 -6.91 4.30
CA GLN A 45 -16.10 -8.10 5.16
C GLN A 45 -14.79 -8.31 5.92
N GLU A 46 -14.89 -8.48 7.23
CA GLU A 46 -13.73 -8.77 8.08
C GLU A 46 -13.19 -10.18 7.82
N VAL A 47 -11.87 -10.26 7.63
CA VAL A 47 -11.14 -11.52 7.61
C VAL A 47 -10.54 -11.73 8.99
N ALA A 48 -11.02 -12.76 9.70
CA ALA A 48 -10.47 -13.09 11.01
C ALA A 48 -8.96 -13.35 10.90
N MET A 49 -8.16 -12.81 11.82
CA MET A 49 -6.70 -12.97 11.82
C MET A 49 -6.26 -14.44 11.82
N ALA A 50 -7.06 -15.34 12.43
CA ALA A 50 -6.83 -16.79 12.44
C ALA A 50 -7.04 -17.46 11.07
N ASN A 51 -7.70 -16.78 10.13
CA ASN A 51 -7.96 -17.27 8.78
C ASN A 51 -6.95 -16.74 7.75
N LEU A 52 -5.87 -16.06 8.19
CA LEU A 52 -4.76 -15.74 7.32
C LEU A 52 -3.88 -16.99 7.09
N PRO A 53 -3.35 -17.20 5.87
CA PRO A 53 -3.41 -16.31 4.72
C PRO A 53 -4.78 -16.31 4.02
N TYR A 54 -5.28 -15.12 3.72
CA TYR A 54 -6.41 -14.94 2.79
C TYR A 54 -5.89 -15.07 1.37
N VAL A 55 -6.56 -15.87 0.54
CA VAL A 55 -6.21 -16.04 -0.88
C VAL A 55 -7.48 -16.01 -1.73
N LYS A 56 -7.55 -15.08 -2.68
CA LYS A 56 -8.60 -15.00 -3.69
C LYS A 56 -8.02 -14.47 -5.00
N ASP A 57 -8.20 -15.20 -6.09
CA ASP A 57 -7.64 -14.87 -7.40
C ASP A 57 -6.11 -14.66 -7.33
N SER A 58 -5.63 -13.45 -7.67
CA SER A 58 -4.22 -13.08 -7.54
C SER A 58 -3.89 -12.32 -6.26
N ILE A 59 -4.87 -12.13 -5.36
CA ILE A 59 -4.69 -11.42 -4.10
C ILE A 59 -4.38 -12.43 -2.99
N LYS A 60 -3.26 -12.23 -2.31
CA LYS A 60 -2.91 -12.94 -1.07
C LYS A 60 -2.63 -11.93 0.03
N ILE A 61 -3.17 -12.16 1.21
CA ILE A 61 -2.88 -11.36 2.40
C ILE A 61 -2.41 -12.31 3.49
N GLU A 62 -1.27 -12.04 4.12
CA GLU A 62 -0.76 -12.88 5.20
C GLU A 62 -0.14 -12.05 6.33
N LEU A 63 0.00 -12.68 7.50
CA LEU A 63 0.76 -12.13 8.61
C LEU A 63 2.14 -12.81 8.62
N LYS A 64 3.20 -12.03 8.43
CA LYS A 64 4.58 -12.51 8.39
C LYS A 64 5.47 -11.58 9.21
N ASP A 65 6.22 -12.13 10.16
CA ASP A 65 7.17 -11.37 11.01
C ASP A 65 6.55 -10.11 11.64
N ASP A 66 5.33 -10.25 12.15
CA ASP A 66 4.51 -9.16 12.70
C ASP A 66 4.15 -8.03 11.70
N LYS A 67 4.24 -8.28 10.40
CA LYS A 67 3.79 -7.40 9.33
C LYS A 67 2.59 -8.02 8.59
N LEU A 68 1.60 -7.20 8.27
CA LEU A 68 0.62 -7.58 7.26
C LEU A 68 1.28 -7.43 5.89
N VAL A 69 1.16 -8.46 5.05
CA VAL A 69 1.74 -8.48 3.71
C VAL A 69 0.67 -8.78 2.67
N LEU A 70 0.48 -7.86 1.72
CA LEU A 70 -0.43 -8.03 0.59
C LEU A 70 0.36 -8.29 -0.69
N TYR A 71 -0.02 -9.32 -1.45
CA TYR A 71 0.49 -9.63 -2.78
C TYR A 71 -0.64 -9.46 -3.79
N ALA A 72 -0.36 -8.80 -4.92
CA ALA A 72 -1.28 -8.75 -6.06
C ALA A 72 -0.52 -8.63 -7.40
N PRO A 73 0.28 -9.65 -7.78
CA PRO A 73 1.22 -9.55 -8.90
C PRO A 73 0.55 -9.33 -10.25
N ARG A 74 -0.69 -9.82 -10.44
CA ARG A 74 -1.46 -9.60 -11.67
C ARG A 74 -1.78 -8.12 -11.90
N SER A 75 -1.87 -7.35 -10.83
CA SER A 75 -2.13 -5.90 -10.85
C SER A 75 -0.85 -5.08 -10.73
N GLY A 76 0.32 -5.71 -10.80
CA GLY A 76 1.62 -5.03 -10.74
C GLY A 76 2.09 -4.68 -9.32
N ILE A 77 1.42 -5.17 -8.27
CA ILE A 77 1.90 -5.08 -6.89
C ILE A 77 2.65 -6.37 -6.57
N SER A 78 3.97 -6.26 -6.37
CA SER A 78 4.78 -7.40 -5.90
C SER A 78 4.42 -7.70 -4.46
N GLU A 79 4.51 -6.70 -3.58
CA GLU A 79 4.18 -6.84 -2.16
C GLU A 79 3.93 -5.46 -1.52
N ILE A 80 3.03 -5.41 -0.52
CA ILE A 80 2.86 -4.27 0.38
C ILE A 80 3.11 -4.77 1.79
N PHE A 81 4.13 -4.23 2.46
CA PHE A 81 4.37 -4.45 3.88
C PHE A 81 3.70 -3.35 4.69
N PHE A 82 3.02 -3.74 5.77
CA PHE A 82 2.42 -2.79 6.70
C PHE A 82 2.59 -3.25 8.14
N ASN A 83 3.19 -2.38 8.95
CA ASN A 83 3.22 -2.48 10.41
C ASN A 83 2.99 -1.10 11.04
N ASN A 84 3.18 -1.00 12.35
CA ASN A 84 2.99 0.23 13.13
C ASN A 84 4.05 1.32 12.88
N GLN A 85 5.10 1.02 12.12
CA GLN A 85 6.24 1.91 11.89
C GLN A 85 6.29 2.40 10.45
N GLU A 86 6.04 1.52 9.49
CA GLU A 86 6.24 1.78 8.08
C GLU A 86 5.20 1.09 7.20
N VAL A 87 5.02 1.67 6.01
CA VAL A 87 4.36 1.05 4.87
C VAL A 87 5.36 1.05 3.72
N THR A 88 5.61 -0.12 3.14
CA THR A 88 6.51 -0.27 2.00
C THR A 88 5.77 -0.93 0.86
N VAL A 89 5.76 -0.29 -0.31
CA VAL A 89 5.08 -0.77 -1.52
C VAL A 89 6.13 -1.15 -2.56
N HIS A 90 6.19 -2.43 -2.89
CA HIS A 90 7.02 -2.94 -3.98
C HIS A 90 6.13 -3.25 -5.18
N VAL A 91 6.48 -2.66 -6.32
CA VAL A 91 5.77 -2.86 -7.58
C VAL A 91 6.59 -3.70 -8.57
N ALA A 92 5.90 -4.36 -9.49
CA ALA A 92 6.55 -5.11 -10.56
C ALA A 92 7.35 -4.15 -11.47
N GLY A 93 8.44 -4.63 -12.07
CA GLY A 93 9.26 -3.80 -12.97
C GLY A 93 8.49 -3.23 -14.17
N THR A 94 7.37 -3.85 -14.56
CA THR A 94 6.44 -3.36 -15.59
C THR A 94 5.71 -2.08 -15.20
N MET A 95 5.71 -1.72 -13.91
CA MET A 95 5.13 -0.50 -13.33
C MET A 95 6.13 0.66 -13.24
N ARG A 96 7.40 0.45 -13.64
CA ARG A 96 8.40 1.51 -13.68
C ARG A 96 7.90 2.69 -14.52
N ASN A 97 8.01 3.91 -13.98
CA ASN A 97 7.53 5.16 -14.59
C ASN A 97 6.02 5.20 -14.85
N LYS A 98 5.23 4.29 -14.25
CA LYS A 98 3.76 4.23 -14.38
C LYS A 98 3.04 4.39 -13.05
N VAL A 99 3.78 4.60 -11.98
CA VAL A 99 3.22 4.96 -10.67
C VAL A 99 3.29 6.47 -10.48
N CYS A 100 2.31 6.99 -9.75
CA CYS A 100 2.25 8.38 -9.35
C CYS A 100 1.69 8.45 -7.92
N GLY A 101 2.18 9.40 -7.12
CA GLY A 101 1.79 9.55 -5.72
C GLY A 101 2.97 9.95 -4.85
N LEU A 102 2.79 9.80 -3.53
CA LEU A 102 3.81 10.16 -2.53
C LEU A 102 5.09 9.32 -2.64
N CYS A 103 4.99 8.11 -3.20
CA CYS A 103 6.12 7.21 -3.42
C CYS A 103 6.90 7.51 -4.71
N GLY A 104 6.62 8.63 -5.40
CA GLY A 104 7.32 8.99 -6.63
C GLY A 104 6.96 8.12 -7.84
N GLN A 105 7.92 7.93 -8.75
CA GLN A 105 7.72 7.22 -10.03
C GLN A 105 8.27 5.78 -10.02
N GLY A 106 8.87 5.33 -8.92
CA GLY A 106 9.37 3.98 -8.75
C GLY A 106 10.49 3.65 -9.74
N ASN A 107 11.37 4.62 -10.04
CA ASN A 107 12.41 4.50 -11.06
C ASN A 107 13.77 3.98 -10.53
N GLY A 108 13.87 3.75 -9.21
CA GLY A 108 15.06 3.24 -8.54
C GLY A 108 16.12 4.32 -8.27
N ASP A 109 15.73 5.60 -8.29
CA ASP A 109 16.59 6.75 -7.98
C ASP A 109 16.02 7.48 -6.76
N ASP A 110 16.62 7.22 -5.59
CA ASP A 110 16.21 7.71 -4.26
C ASP A 110 16.06 9.25 -4.20
N GLN A 111 16.72 9.98 -5.12
CA GLN A 111 16.65 11.45 -5.17
C GLN A 111 15.46 12.00 -5.95
N SER A 112 14.78 11.19 -6.76
CA SER A 112 13.70 11.66 -7.66
C SER A 112 12.29 11.38 -7.15
N ASP A 113 12.13 10.48 -6.16
CA ASP A 113 10.83 10.05 -5.64
C ASP A 113 10.15 11.09 -4.72
N TYR A 114 10.78 12.24 -4.47
CA TYR A 114 10.19 13.42 -3.80
C TYR A 114 9.64 14.49 -4.76
N ARG A 115 9.65 14.27 -6.07
CA ARG A 115 9.22 15.30 -7.03
C ARG A 115 7.70 15.27 -7.26
N THR A 116 7.03 16.31 -6.76
CA THR A 116 5.63 16.61 -7.11
C THR A 116 5.48 16.86 -8.63
N PRO A 117 4.26 16.74 -9.20
CA PRO A 117 4.01 16.92 -10.65
C PRO A 117 4.40 18.29 -11.23
N LYS A 118 4.88 19.23 -10.42
CA LYS A 118 5.30 20.59 -10.83
C LYS A 118 6.82 20.82 -10.83
N GLY A 119 7.63 19.77 -10.68
CA GLY A 119 9.08 19.87 -10.96
C GLY A 119 9.86 20.81 -10.02
N ARG A 120 9.36 21.09 -8.81
CA ARG A 120 10.14 21.78 -7.77
C ARG A 120 10.74 20.76 -6.82
N VAL A 121 12.05 20.85 -6.63
CA VAL A 121 12.81 20.12 -5.60
C VAL A 121 12.46 20.74 -4.25
N ILE A 122 11.97 19.93 -3.31
CA ILE A 122 11.69 20.37 -1.94
C ILE A 122 12.85 19.89 -1.08
N ASP A 123 13.59 20.82 -0.48
CA ASP A 123 14.81 20.57 0.29
C ASP A 123 14.53 20.26 1.79
N SER A 124 13.31 19.84 2.13
CA SER A 124 12.92 19.49 3.51
C SER A 124 11.61 18.69 3.60
N PRO A 125 11.53 17.64 4.45
CA PRO A 125 10.36 16.76 4.59
C PRO A 125 9.19 17.36 5.40
N VAL A 126 9.21 18.67 5.67
CA VAL A 126 8.16 19.34 6.44
C VAL A 126 7.54 20.45 5.60
N SER A 127 6.63 20.09 4.70
CA SER A 127 5.46 20.91 4.29
C SER A 127 4.72 20.16 3.18
N PHE A 128 3.50 19.70 3.48
CA PHE A 128 2.50 19.28 2.49
C PHE A 128 1.62 20.48 2.11
#